data_AF-A0A929DRI3-F1
#
_entry.id   AF-A0A929DRI3-F1
#
_cell.length_a   1.000
_cell.length_b   1.000
_cell.length_c   1.000
_cell.angle_alpha   90.00
_cell.angle_beta   90.00
_cell.angle_gamma   90.00
#
_symmetry.space_group_name_H-M   'P 1'
#
loop_
_entity.id
_entity.type
_entity.pdbx_description
1 polymer ?
#
loop_
_entity_poly.entity_id
_entity_poly.type
_entity_poly.pdbx_seq_one_letter_code
_entity_poly.pdbx_strand_id
1 'polypeptide(L)'
;MTQDEMKKAAAIAALDYVEAGTIIGIGTGSTANHFIDGLAGMKGKIEGTVASSVASEDRLKSHGIPVLNLNDAGSLGLYVDGADESTKHLHLIKGGGGALTREKIVAAASEKFVCIADDSKLVDMLGAFPLPVEVIPMARSYVAREIVKLGGEPVLREGFTTDNGNVILDIHHMQISNPVEMEGKLNSIVGVVTNGLFAIRPADVLILGGKDGVTTLK
;
A
#
# COMPACT_ATOMS: atom_id res chain seq x y z
N MET A 1 -18.54 -15.48 5.60
CA MET A 1 -17.35 -14.82 6.16
C MET A 1 -17.62 -13.35 6.31
N THR A 2 -17.22 -12.75 7.43
CA THR A 2 -17.16 -11.30 7.61
C THR A 2 -16.00 -10.70 6.80
N GLN A 3 -16.00 -9.39 6.58
CA GLN A 3 -14.89 -8.72 5.89
C GLN A 3 -13.55 -8.91 6.63
N ASP A 4 -13.58 -8.94 7.96
CA ASP A 4 -12.37 -9.18 8.76
C ASP A 4 -11.85 -10.62 8.60
N GLU A 5 -12.74 -11.61 8.54
CA GLU A 5 -12.38 -13.01 8.25
C GLU A 5 -11.77 -13.17 6.86
N MET A 6 -12.26 -12.42 5.86
CA MET A 6 -11.70 -12.40 4.50
C MET A 6 -10.28 -11.82 4.49
N LYS A 7 -10.08 -10.67 5.15
CA LYS A 7 -8.75 -10.06 5.32
C LYS A 7 -7.78 -11.02 5.99
N LYS A 8 -8.22 -11.69 7.05
CA LYS A 8 -7.42 -12.67 7.77
C LYS A 8 -7.06 -13.87 6.89
N ALA A 9 -8.00 -14.39 6.09
CA ALA A 9 -7.75 -15.50 5.18
C ALA A 9 -6.69 -15.15 4.13
N ALA A 10 -6.78 -13.96 3.51
CA ALA A 10 -5.77 -13.48 2.57
C ALA A 10 -4.39 -13.30 3.23
N ALA A 11 -4.36 -12.74 4.44
CA ALA A 11 -3.13 -12.55 5.21
C ALA A 11 -2.45 -13.89 5.57
N ILE A 12 -3.22 -14.90 5.98
CA ILE A 12 -2.68 -16.24 6.27
C ILE A 12 -2.09 -16.87 4.99
N ALA A 13 -2.79 -16.76 3.87
CA ALA A 13 -2.29 -17.28 2.58
C ALA A 13 -1.00 -16.58 2.12
N ALA A 14 -0.79 -15.31 2.47
CA ALA A 14 0.46 -14.61 2.15
C ALA A 14 1.68 -15.14 2.93
N LEU A 15 1.49 -15.86 4.05
CA LEU A 15 2.61 -16.46 4.81
C LEU A 15 3.38 -17.51 3.99
N ASP A 16 2.73 -18.13 3.01
CA ASP A 16 3.37 -19.11 2.11
C ASP A 16 4.43 -18.47 1.20
N TYR A 17 4.45 -17.14 1.09
CA TYR A 17 5.47 -16.39 0.35
C TYR A 17 6.66 -15.99 1.22
N VAL A 18 6.63 -16.24 2.53
CA VAL A 18 7.74 -15.90 3.44
C VAL A 18 8.86 -16.94 3.31
N GLU A 19 9.98 -16.51 2.77
CA GLU A 19 11.19 -17.32 2.60
C GLU A 19 12.13 -17.16 3.80
N ALA A 20 12.73 -18.26 4.27
CA ALA A 20 13.65 -18.21 5.40
C ALA A 20 14.94 -17.47 5.04
N GLY A 21 15.52 -16.73 6.00
CA GLY A 21 16.73 -15.94 5.78
C GLY A 21 16.50 -14.66 4.96
N THR A 22 15.26 -14.19 4.84
CA THR A 22 14.95 -12.93 4.15
C THR A 22 14.48 -11.85 5.12
N ILE A 23 14.62 -10.59 4.71
CA ILE A 23 14.01 -9.43 5.37
C ILE A 23 12.68 -9.13 4.68
N ILE A 24 11.63 -8.96 5.47
CA ILE A 24 10.26 -8.77 4.98
C ILE A 24 9.82 -7.31 5.16
N GLY A 25 9.47 -6.65 4.08
CA GLY A 25 8.74 -5.39 4.09
C GLY A 25 7.29 -5.60 4.54
N ILE A 26 6.83 -4.79 5.49
CA ILE A 26 5.52 -4.91 6.11
C ILE A 26 4.72 -3.64 5.84
N GLY A 27 3.55 -3.84 5.25
CA GLY A 27 2.54 -2.84 4.97
C GLY A 27 1.86 -2.23 6.19
N THR A 28 0.78 -1.49 5.96
CA THR A 28 0.04 -0.77 7.00
C THR A 28 -1.46 -1.03 6.93
N GLY A 29 -2.11 -1.06 8.10
CA GLY A 29 -3.57 -1.11 8.21
C GLY A 29 -4.13 -2.49 8.59
N SER A 30 -5.47 -2.57 8.64
CA SER A 30 -6.19 -3.73 9.21
C SER A 30 -5.83 -5.08 8.59
N THR A 31 -5.60 -5.15 7.28
CA THR A 31 -5.23 -6.40 6.61
C THR A 31 -3.77 -6.79 6.90
N ALA A 32 -2.85 -5.82 6.89
CA ALA A 32 -1.46 -6.03 7.26
C ALA A 32 -1.31 -6.46 8.73
N ASN A 33 -2.17 -5.99 9.63
CA ASN A 33 -2.18 -6.41 11.03
C ASN A 33 -2.41 -7.93 11.19
N HIS A 34 -3.31 -8.52 10.41
CA HIS A 34 -3.52 -9.97 10.41
C HIS A 34 -2.27 -10.72 9.90
N PHE A 35 -1.54 -10.14 8.94
CA PHE A 35 -0.29 -10.72 8.45
C PHE A 35 0.81 -10.68 9.52
N ILE A 36 0.95 -9.55 10.24
CA ILE A 36 1.87 -9.41 11.38
C ILE A 36 1.59 -10.47 12.45
N ASP A 37 0.31 -10.71 12.76
CA ASP A 37 -0.11 -11.71 13.74
C ASP A 37 0.30 -13.14 13.32
N GLY A 38 0.14 -13.46 12.04
CA GLY A 38 0.59 -14.73 11.46
C GLY A 38 2.12 -14.85 11.44
N LEU A 39 2.81 -13.77 11.08
CA LEU A 39 4.27 -13.71 10.97
C LEU A 39 4.97 -13.95 12.32
N ALA A 40 4.31 -13.61 13.43
CA ALA A 40 4.81 -13.86 14.78
C ALA A 40 5.17 -15.34 15.03
N GLY A 41 4.45 -16.28 14.40
CA GLY A 41 4.75 -17.72 14.46
C GLY A 41 5.98 -18.14 13.65
N MET A 42 6.49 -17.28 12.77
CA MET A 42 7.63 -17.53 11.87
C MET A 42 8.83 -16.63 12.15
N LYS A 43 8.79 -15.80 13.21
CA LYS A 43 9.82 -14.78 13.47
C LYS A 43 11.26 -15.29 13.57
N GLY A 44 11.47 -16.56 13.96
CA GLY A 44 12.81 -17.18 14.00
C GLY A 44 13.34 -17.66 12.65
N LYS A 45 12.54 -17.55 11.57
CA LYS A 45 12.92 -17.94 10.21
C LYS A 45 13.36 -16.76 9.35
N ILE A 46 13.01 -15.53 9.73
CA ILE A 46 13.32 -14.30 8.99
C ILE A 46 14.47 -13.56 9.67
N GLU A 47 15.20 -12.74 8.91
CA GLU A 47 16.30 -11.92 9.46
C GLU A 47 15.78 -10.65 10.16
N GLY A 48 14.63 -10.15 9.71
CA GLY A 48 13.96 -9.00 10.29
C GLY A 48 12.83 -8.50 9.41
N THR A 49 12.31 -7.33 9.76
CA THR A 49 11.23 -6.66 9.03
C THR A 49 11.54 -5.19 8.82
N VAL A 50 10.99 -4.60 7.76
CA VAL A 50 10.98 -3.15 7.54
C VAL A 50 9.53 -2.69 7.48
N ALA A 51 9.13 -1.80 8.40
CA ALA A 51 7.75 -1.32 8.48
C ALA A 51 7.49 -0.09 7.60
N SER A 52 6.32 -0.02 6.95
CA SER A 52 5.90 1.15 6.17
C SER A 52 5.20 2.24 7.00
N SER A 53 4.99 2.04 8.30
CA SER A 53 4.45 3.06 9.22
C SER A 53 4.91 2.82 10.65
N VAL A 54 4.82 3.88 11.48
CA VAL A 54 5.06 3.79 12.93
C VAL A 54 4.10 2.79 13.59
N ALA A 55 2.84 2.76 13.15
CA ALA A 55 1.83 1.84 13.68
C ALA A 55 2.19 0.36 13.45
N SER A 56 2.68 0.02 12.24
CA SER A 56 3.14 -1.33 11.93
C SER A 56 4.43 -1.69 12.69
N GLU A 57 5.36 -0.74 12.82
CA GLU A 57 6.58 -0.91 13.63
C GLU A 57 6.26 -1.25 15.09
N ASP A 58 5.36 -0.50 15.72
CA ASP A 58 4.95 -0.74 17.11
C ASP A 58 4.27 -2.11 17.27
N ARG A 59 3.42 -2.50 16.32
CA ARG A 59 2.79 -3.83 16.33
C ARG A 59 3.84 -4.94 16.21
N LEU A 60 4.78 -4.84 15.26
CA LEU A 60 5.86 -5.81 15.07
C LEU A 60 6.70 -5.97 16.35
N LYS A 61 7.07 -4.85 16.98
CA LYS A 61 7.80 -4.85 18.26
C LYS A 61 7.02 -5.53 19.38
N SER A 62 5.69 -5.33 19.44
CA SER A 62 4.83 -5.98 20.44
C SER A 62 4.79 -7.52 20.32
N HIS A 63 5.05 -8.06 19.12
CA HIS A 63 5.20 -9.50 18.88
C HIS A 63 6.64 -10.01 19.04
N GLY A 64 7.58 -9.12 19.34
CA GLY A 64 9.01 -9.41 19.43
C GLY A 64 9.61 -9.79 18.07
N ILE A 65 9.10 -9.20 16.98
CA ILE A 65 9.64 -9.36 15.63
C ILE A 65 10.68 -8.23 15.42
N PRO A 66 11.92 -8.54 14.98
CA PRO A 66 12.93 -7.51 14.74
C PRO A 66 12.48 -6.52 13.66
N VAL A 67 12.59 -5.22 13.94
CA VAL A 67 12.34 -4.15 12.98
C VAL A 67 13.65 -3.45 12.67
N LEU A 68 14.00 -3.39 11.38
CA LEU A 68 15.20 -2.78 10.84
C LEU A 68 14.86 -1.45 10.18
N ASN A 69 15.84 -0.55 10.12
CA ASN A 69 15.74 0.64 9.29
C ASN A 69 15.95 0.24 7.83
N LEU A 70 15.15 0.75 6.91
CA LEU A 70 15.32 0.45 5.47
C LEU A 70 16.72 0.81 4.97
N ASN A 71 17.34 1.87 5.48
CA ASN A 71 18.68 2.29 5.08
C ASN A 71 19.77 1.25 5.43
N ASP A 72 19.51 0.38 6.41
CA ASP A 72 20.44 -0.63 6.89
C ASP A 72 20.07 -2.05 6.41
N ALA A 73 18.88 -2.23 5.86
CA ALA A 73 18.31 -3.53 5.51
C ALA A 73 18.75 -4.08 4.15
N GLY A 74 19.20 -3.21 3.22
CA GLY A 74 19.49 -3.63 1.84
C GLY A 74 18.23 -4.04 1.08
N SER A 75 18.35 -5.03 0.20
CA SER A 75 17.23 -5.53 -0.61
C SER A 75 16.27 -6.39 0.22
N LEU A 76 14.97 -6.16 0.07
CA LEU A 76 13.93 -6.93 0.76
C LEU A 76 13.42 -8.05 -0.15
N GLY A 77 13.33 -9.28 0.35
CA GLY A 77 12.84 -10.41 -0.45
C GLY A 77 11.34 -10.33 -0.76
N LEU A 78 10.58 -9.71 0.14
CA LEU A 78 9.12 -9.65 0.07
C LEU A 78 8.59 -8.35 0.67
N TYR A 79 7.57 -7.76 0.03
CA TYR A 79 6.66 -6.78 0.61
C TYR A 79 5.26 -7.37 0.69
N VAL A 80 4.62 -7.31 1.86
CA VAL A 80 3.22 -7.69 2.03
C VAL A 80 2.41 -6.51 2.54
N ASP A 81 1.38 -6.12 1.79
CA ASP A 81 0.54 -4.98 2.15
C ASP A 81 -0.85 -5.09 1.53
N GLY A 82 -1.80 -4.27 2.01
CA GLY A 82 -3.13 -4.16 1.44
C GLY A 82 -3.25 -3.08 0.36
N ALA A 83 -4.45 -2.98 -0.21
CA ALA A 83 -4.83 -1.92 -1.13
C ALA A 83 -6.25 -1.40 -0.87
N ASP A 84 -6.51 -0.17 -1.31
CA ASP A 84 -7.84 0.43 -1.30
C ASP A 84 -8.65 -0.02 -2.52
N GLU A 85 -7.98 -0.20 -3.65
CA GLU A 85 -8.49 -0.85 -4.87
C GLU A 85 -7.37 -1.64 -5.57
N SER A 86 -7.77 -2.66 -6.33
CA SER A 86 -6.89 -3.42 -7.22
C SER A 86 -7.63 -3.80 -8.49
N THR A 87 -6.92 -3.89 -9.61
CA THR A 87 -7.45 -4.42 -10.87
C THR A 87 -6.94 -5.83 -11.13
N LYS A 88 -7.54 -6.53 -12.09
CA LYS A 88 -7.02 -7.80 -12.62
C LYS A 88 -5.60 -7.72 -13.21
N HIS A 89 -5.12 -6.50 -13.49
CA HIS A 89 -3.77 -6.22 -13.97
C HIS A 89 -2.81 -5.84 -12.83
N LEU A 90 -3.23 -6.03 -11.57
CA LEU A 90 -2.43 -5.79 -10.37
C LEU A 90 -2.00 -4.33 -10.13
N HIS A 91 -2.55 -3.39 -10.91
CA HIS A 91 -2.48 -1.96 -10.59
C HIS A 91 -3.37 -1.63 -9.40
N LEU A 92 -2.87 -0.84 -8.46
CA LEU A 92 -3.54 -0.55 -7.19
C LEU A 92 -3.80 0.94 -6.99
N ILE A 93 -4.84 1.26 -6.23
CA ILE A 93 -4.90 2.48 -5.41
C ILE A 93 -4.56 2.12 -3.96
N LYS A 94 -3.66 2.90 -3.37
CA LYS A 94 -3.23 2.85 -1.97
C LYS A 94 -3.18 4.25 -1.37
N GLY A 95 -3.14 4.32 -0.05
CA GLY A 95 -2.96 5.58 0.70
C GLY A 95 -4.19 6.05 1.46
N GLY A 96 -5.28 5.28 1.50
CA GLY A 96 -6.42 5.54 2.37
C GLY A 96 -5.99 5.75 3.83
N GLY A 97 -5.03 4.95 4.31
CA GLY A 97 -4.42 5.08 5.64
C GLY A 97 -3.36 6.20 5.78
N GLY A 98 -2.97 6.87 4.69
CA GLY A 98 -2.03 7.99 4.72
C GLY A 98 -0.54 7.63 4.82
N ALA A 99 -0.17 6.36 4.61
CA ALA A 99 1.22 5.87 4.65
C ALA A 99 1.85 5.66 3.24
N LEU A 100 1.17 6.11 2.17
CA LEU A 100 1.50 5.81 0.77
C LEU A 100 2.97 6.02 0.38
N THR A 101 3.62 7.08 0.89
CA THR A 101 5.01 7.36 0.54
C THR A 101 5.94 6.27 1.05
N ARG A 102 5.83 5.91 2.34
CA ARG A 102 6.66 4.87 2.94
C ARG A 102 6.31 3.49 2.37
N GLU A 103 5.01 3.21 2.16
CA GLU A 103 4.56 1.99 1.49
C GLU A 103 5.18 1.84 0.10
N LYS A 104 5.17 2.91 -0.71
CA LYS A 104 5.71 2.89 -2.08
C LYS A 104 7.23 2.73 -2.09
N ILE A 105 7.93 3.35 -1.14
CA ILE A 105 9.39 3.18 -0.98
C ILE A 105 9.73 1.72 -0.63
N VAL A 106 9.04 1.12 0.35
CA VAL A 106 9.29 -0.28 0.75
C VAL A 106 8.96 -1.23 -0.39
N ALA A 107 7.82 -1.02 -1.09
CA ALA A 107 7.48 -1.81 -2.27
C ALA A 107 8.53 -1.73 -3.38
N ALA A 108 9.13 -0.56 -3.61
CA ALA A 108 10.20 -0.37 -4.59
C ALA A 108 11.53 -1.03 -4.17
N ALA A 109 11.78 -1.15 -2.86
CA ALA A 109 12.96 -1.83 -2.31
C ALA A 109 12.80 -3.36 -2.23
N SER A 110 11.62 -3.90 -2.56
CA SER A 110 11.30 -5.32 -2.48
C SER A 110 11.28 -6.02 -3.83
N GLU A 111 11.88 -7.21 -3.87
CA GLU A 111 11.91 -8.09 -5.04
C GLU A 111 10.51 -8.56 -5.45
N LYS A 112 9.65 -8.85 -4.46
CA LYS A 112 8.28 -9.32 -4.67
C LYS A 112 7.30 -8.52 -3.82
N PHE A 113 6.21 -8.07 -4.42
CA PHE A 113 5.09 -7.43 -3.73
C PHE A 113 3.84 -8.32 -3.81
N VAL A 114 3.45 -8.85 -2.65
CA VAL A 114 2.18 -9.57 -2.46
C VAL A 114 1.15 -8.62 -1.85
N CYS A 115 0.14 -8.27 -2.65
CA CYS A 115 -1.01 -7.52 -2.19
C CYS A 115 -2.04 -8.46 -1.55
N ILE A 116 -2.51 -8.15 -0.34
CA ILE A 116 -3.54 -8.90 0.39
C ILE A 116 -4.80 -8.03 0.60
N ALA A 117 -5.96 -8.54 0.20
CA ALA A 117 -7.21 -7.79 0.31
C ALA A 117 -8.43 -8.70 0.45
N ASP A 118 -9.56 -8.14 0.89
CA ASP A 118 -10.87 -8.76 0.70
C ASP A 118 -11.36 -8.58 -0.75
N ASP A 119 -12.24 -9.46 -1.22
CA ASP A 119 -12.74 -9.51 -2.60
C ASP A 119 -13.40 -8.20 -3.07
N SER A 120 -13.94 -7.39 -2.16
CA SER A 120 -14.52 -6.07 -2.46
C SER A 120 -13.53 -5.06 -3.04
N LYS A 121 -12.22 -5.31 -2.91
CA LYS A 121 -11.16 -4.43 -3.41
C LYS A 121 -10.85 -4.64 -4.88
N LEU A 122 -11.31 -5.73 -5.49
CA LEU A 122 -11.12 -5.98 -6.91
C LEU A 122 -12.15 -5.20 -7.72
N VAL A 123 -11.66 -4.28 -8.57
CA VAL A 123 -12.47 -3.43 -9.44
C VAL A 123 -12.03 -3.57 -10.90
N ASP A 124 -12.94 -3.30 -11.83
CA ASP A 124 -12.63 -3.32 -13.26
C ASP A 124 -11.75 -2.14 -13.69
N MET A 125 -11.94 -0.98 -13.05
CA MET A 125 -11.20 0.26 -13.31
C MET A 125 -10.96 1.00 -12.00
N LEU A 126 -9.75 1.52 -11.84
CA LEU A 126 -9.38 2.31 -10.66
C LEU A 126 -10.07 3.69 -10.68
N GLY A 127 -10.37 4.19 -9.48
CA GLY A 127 -10.84 5.56 -9.24
C GLY A 127 -12.23 5.68 -8.61
N ALA A 128 -12.87 4.58 -8.20
CA ALA A 128 -14.08 4.67 -7.38
C ALA A 128 -13.72 5.06 -5.93
N PHE A 129 -12.62 4.51 -5.40
CA PHE A 129 -11.95 5.03 -4.22
C PHE A 129 -11.19 6.33 -4.57
N PRO A 130 -11.32 7.41 -3.78
CA PRO A 130 -10.59 8.65 -4.03
C PRO A 130 -9.08 8.43 -4.03
N LEU A 131 -8.38 8.84 -5.09
CA LEU A 131 -6.94 8.61 -5.22
C LEU A 131 -6.18 9.55 -4.26
N PRO A 132 -5.42 9.03 -3.28
CA PRO A 132 -4.66 9.90 -2.38
C PRO A 132 -3.40 10.44 -3.06
N VAL A 133 -3.10 11.73 -2.88
CA VAL A 133 -1.86 12.37 -3.34
C VAL A 133 -1.23 13.14 -2.18
N GLU A 134 -0.04 12.73 -1.75
CA GLU A 134 0.75 13.43 -0.73
C GLU A 134 1.45 14.64 -1.35
N VAL A 135 1.29 15.80 -0.71
CA VAL A 135 1.66 17.10 -1.26
C VAL A 135 2.38 17.94 -0.21
N ILE A 136 3.45 18.61 -0.62
CA ILE A 136 4.16 19.60 0.22
C ILE A 136 3.15 20.69 0.64
N PRO A 137 3.02 21.03 1.94
CA PRO A 137 1.95 21.92 2.42
C PRO A 137 1.84 23.26 1.67
N MET A 138 2.98 23.90 1.37
CA MET A 138 2.99 25.18 0.63
C MET A 138 2.52 25.06 -0.83
N ALA A 139 2.55 23.85 -1.41
CA ALA A 139 2.18 23.58 -2.80
C ALA A 139 0.72 23.15 -2.96
N ARG A 140 -0.02 22.90 -1.86
CA ARG A 140 -1.40 22.35 -1.86
C ARG A 140 -2.29 22.94 -2.95
N SER A 141 -2.44 24.27 -2.97
CA SER A 141 -3.35 24.95 -3.90
C SER A 141 -2.85 24.92 -5.36
N TYR A 142 -1.54 24.84 -5.58
CA TYR A 142 -0.96 24.69 -6.93
C TYR A 142 -1.24 23.28 -7.45
N VAL A 143 -0.89 22.25 -6.68
CA VAL A 143 -1.11 20.85 -7.06
C VAL A 143 -2.59 20.59 -7.32
N ALA A 144 -3.49 21.10 -6.48
CA ALA A 144 -4.93 20.98 -6.70
C ALA A 144 -5.36 21.52 -8.08
N ARG A 145 -4.85 22.68 -8.53
CA ARG A 145 -5.18 23.21 -9.86
C ARG A 145 -4.65 22.33 -10.99
N GLU A 146 -3.47 21.75 -10.85
CA GLU A 146 -2.94 20.82 -11.85
C GLU A 146 -3.78 19.54 -11.92
N ILE A 147 -4.26 19.04 -10.79
CA ILE A 147 -5.13 17.85 -10.75
C ILE A 147 -6.50 18.12 -11.40
N VAL A 148 -7.07 19.32 -11.20
CA VAL A 148 -8.30 19.72 -11.91
C VAL A 148 -8.12 19.69 -13.43
N LYS A 149 -6.95 20.08 -13.95
CA LYS A 149 -6.65 19.98 -15.40
C LYS A 149 -6.57 18.53 -15.89
N LEU A 150 -6.24 17.59 -14.99
CA LEU A 150 -6.25 16.15 -15.28
C LEU A 150 -7.65 15.52 -15.13
N GLY A 151 -8.67 16.32 -14.79
CA GLY A 151 -10.07 15.88 -14.72
C GLY A 151 -10.50 15.30 -13.38
N GLY A 152 -9.69 15.46 -12.32
CA GLY A 152 -10.05 15.04 -10.96
C GLY A 152 -10.56 16.18 -10.09
N GLU A 153 -11.27 15.84 -9.01
CA GLU A 153 -11.73 16.78 -7.99
C GLU A 153 -10.90 16.61 -6.69
N PRO A 154 -9.90 17.48 -6.44
CA PRO A 154 -9.04 17.38 -5.26
C PRO A 154 -9.74 17.89 -4.00
N VAL A 155 -9.80 17.05 -2.97
CA VAL A 155 -10.29 17.41 -1.63
C VAL A 155 -9.16 17.28 -0.61
N LEU A 156 -8.94 18.32 0.20
CA LEU A 156 -7.96 18.25 1.29
C LEU A 156 -8.46 17.29 2.37
N ARG A 157 -7.59 16.36 2.78
CA ARG A 157 -7.83 15.54 3.96
C ARG A 157 -7.63 16.36 5.24
N GLU A 158 -8.70 16.95 5.74
CA GLU A 158 -8.67 17.84 6.91
C GLU A 158 -8.21 17.12 8.19
N GLY A 159 -7.43 17.82 9.01
CA GLY A 159 -6.95 17.31 10.30
C GLY A 159 -5.95 16.15 10.21
N PHE A 160 -5.40 15.86 9.03
CA PHE A 160 -4.43 14.80 8.82
C PHE A 160 -3.06 15.35 8.40
N THR A 161 -1.99 14.76 8.93
CA THR A 161 -0.62 15.03 8.50
C THR A 161 0.09 13.68 8.43
N THR A 162 0.77 13.43 7.31
CA THR A 162 1.53 12.19 7.10
C THR A 162 2.73 12.11 8.04
N ASP A 163 3.31 10.91 8.16
CA ASP A 163 4.56 10.70 8.90
C ASP A 163 5.75 11.53 8.35
N ASN A 164 5.61 12.10 7.15
CA ASN A 164 6.62 12.95 6.51
C ASN A 164 6.33 14.45 6.65
N GLY A 165 5.27 14.84 7.38
CA GLY A 165 4.91 16.24 7.59
C GLY A 165 4.13 16.89 6.43
N ASN A 166 3.63 16.09 5.49
CA ASN A 166 2.90 16.55 4.31
C ASN A 166 1.39 16.42 4.46
N VAL A 167 0.64 17.12 3.61
CA VAL A 167 -0.82 17.00 3.51
C VAL A 167 -1.21 16.02 2.41
N ILE A 168 -2.46 15.54 2.43
CA ILE A 168 -3.02 14.69 1.37
C ILE A 168 -4.17 15.40 0.67
N LEU A 169 -4.17 15.34 -0.66
CA LEU A 169 -5.34 15.60 -1.50
C LEU A 169 -5.93 14.26 -1.93
N ASP A 170 -7.17 13.99 -1.53
CA ASP A 170 -7.94 12.85 -1.99
C ASP A 170 -8.68 13.26 -3.27
N ILE A 171 -8.39 12.59 -4.39
CA ILE A 171 -8.88 12.98 -5.71
C ILE A 171 -10.11 12.17 -6.06
N HIS A 172 -11.25 12.84 -6.08
CA HIS A 172 -12.53 12.26 -6.45
C HIS A 172 -12.79 12.35 -7.95
N HIS A 173 -13.73 11.53 -8.42
CA HIS A 173 -14.27 11.57 -9.79
C HIS A 173 -13.24 11.43 -10.92
N MET A 174 -12.11 10.78 -10.64
CA MET A 174 -11.06 10.53 -11.63
C MET A 174 -11.22 9.12 -12.20
N GLN A 175 -11.51 9.00 -13.50
CA GLN A 175 -11.48 7.70 -14.18
C GLN A 175 -10.07 7.38 -14.64
N ILE A 176 -9.50 6.29 -14.14
CA ILE A 176 -8.08 5.95 -14.37
C ILE A 176 -8.00 4.74 -15.32
N SER A 177 -8.20 5.01 -16.61
CA SER A 177 -8.13 3.98 -17.66
C SER A 177 -6.70 3.52 -17.99
N ASN A 178 -5.71 4.41 -17.82
CA ASN A 178 -4.29 4.10 -17.96
C ASN A 178 -3.54 4.47 -16.67
N PRO A 179 -3.49 3.56 -15.67
CA PRO A 179 -2.87 3.83 -14.38
C PRO A 179 -1.39 4.23 -14.45
N VAL A 180 -0.60 3.61 -15.34
CA VAL A 180 0.83 3.89 -15.51
C VAL A 180 1.05 5.32 -16.02
N GLU A 181 0.30 5.73 -17.03
CA GLU A 181 0.39 7.08 -17.58
C GLU A 181 -0.09 8.13 -16.57
N MET A 182 -1.17 7.85 -15.84
CA MET A 182 -1.68 8.75 -14.81
C MET A 182 -0.68 8.90 -13.66
N GLU A 183 -0.07 7.81 -13.20
CA GLU A 183 0.98 7.85 -12.18
C GLU A 183 2.16 8.73 -12.64
N GLY A 184 2.61 8.58 -13.89
CA GLY A 184 3.66 9.42 -14.46
C GLY A 184 3.29 10.91 -14.56
N LYS A 185 2.06 11.24 -14.94
CA LYS A 185 1.55 12.62 -14.97
C LYS A 185 1.55 13.24 -13.57
N LEU A 186 1.03 12.53 -12.57
CA LEU A 186 0.99 13.01 -11.18
C LEU A 186 2.38 13.20 -10.60
N ASN A 187 3.31 12.26 -10.87
CA ASN A 187 4.72 12.38 -10.46
C ASN A 187 5.42 13.62 -11.06
N SER A 188 4.93 14.12 -12.19
CA SER A 188 5.51 15.29 -12.88
C SER A 188 5.02 16.64 -12.32
N ILE A 189 4.04 16.64 -11.41
CA ILE A 189 3.51 17.87 -10.82
C ILE A 189 4.42 18.32 -9.67
N VAL A 190 5.07 19.48 -9.82
CA VAL A 190 5.94 20.06 -8.77
C VAL A 190 5.17 20.24 -7.46
N GLY A 191 5.71 19.71 -6.36
CA GLY A 191 5.10 19.76 -5.04
C GLY A 191 4.32 18.49 -4.66
N VAL A 192 4.05 17.59 -5.61
CA VAL A 192 3.67 16.20 -5.29
C VAL A 192 4.90 15.49 -4.70
N VAL A 193 4.70 14.81 -3.57
CA VAL A 193 5.69 13.92 -2.96
C VAL A 193 5.50 12.51 -3.50
N THR A 194 4.28 11.98 -3.36
CA THR A 194 3.88 10.66 -3.85
C THR A 194 2.40 10.69 -4.22
N ASN A 195 1.99 9.90 -5.22
CA ASN A 195 0.58 9.59 -5.47
C ASN A 195 0.27 8.11 -5.16
N GLY A 196 -0.99 7.82 -4.86
CA GLY A 196 -1.46 6.51 -4.43
C GLY A 196 -1.57 5.43 -5.50
N LEU A 197 -1.21 5.70 -6.76
CA LEU A 197 -1.21 4.67 -7.80
C LEU A 197 0.02 3.79 -7.67
N PHE A 198 -0.13 2.48 -7.57
CA PHE A 198 0.97 1.53 -7.68
C PHE A 198 0.80 0.82 -9.01
N ALA A 199 1.25 1.47 -10.09
CA ALA A 199 1.06 0.99 -11.45
C ALA A 199 2.37 0.84 -12.21
N ILE A 200 3.32 1.78 -12.05
CA ILE A 200 4.69 1.65 -12.57
C ILE A 200 5.41 0.47 -11.91
N ARG A 201 5.21 0.29 -10.59
CA ARG A 201 5.56 -0.91 -9.83
C ARG A 201 4.27 -1.51 -9.27
N PRO A 202 3.57 -2.38 -10.02
CA PRO A 202 2.35 -3.02 -9.54
C PRO A 202 2.64 -4.07 -8.47
N ALA A 203 1.60 -4.72 -7.94
CA ALA A 203 1.82 -5.97 -7.22
C ALA A 203 2.29 -7.07 -8.18
N ASP A 204 3.07 -8.02 -7.66
CA ASP A 204 3.47 -9.23 -8.38
C ASP A 204 2.45 -10.36 -8.16
N VAL A 205 1.74 -10.31 -7.04
CA VAL A 205 0.69 -11.25 -6.66
C VAL A 205 -0.42 -10.49 -5.94
N LEU A 206 -1.67 -10.81 -6.24
CA LEU A 206 -2.83 -10.37 -5.48
C LEU A 206 -3.53 -11.58 -4.87
N ILE A 207 -3.70 -11.56 -3.56
CA ILE A 207 -4.41 -12.58 -2.79
C ILE A 207 -5.71 -11.96 -2.27
N LEU A 208 -6.84 -12.48 -2.73
CA LEU A 208 -8.18 -12.04 -2.38
C LEU A 208 -8.86 -13.05 -1.46
N GLY A 209 -9.27 -12.62 -0.27
CA GLY A 209 -10.18 -13.38 0.57
C GLY A 209 -11.62 -13.11 0.15
N GLY A 210 -12.35 -14.15 -0.24
CA GLY A 210 -13.77 -14.06 -0.59
C GLY A 210 -14.61 -15.10 0.15
N LYS A 211 -15.92 -15.10 -0.09
CA LYS A 211 -16.86 -16.03 0.57
C LYS A 211 -16.56 -17.50 0.23
N ASP A 212 -16.01 -17.75 -0.94
CA ASP A 212 -15.70 -19.08 -1.47
C ASP A 212 -14.24 -19.51 -1.18
N GLY A 213 -13.51 -18.73 -0.38
CA GLY A 213 -12.11 -18.99 -0.02
C GLY A 213 -11.15 -17.95 -0.59
N VAL A 214 -9.87 -18.33 -0.71
CA VAL A 214 -8.80 -17.44 -1.18
C VAL A 214 -8.58 -17.64 -2.68
N THR A 215 -8.54 -16.55 -3.43
CA THR A 215 -8.17 -16.51 -4.86
C THR A 215 -6.84 -15.79 -5.04
N THR A 216 -5.96 -16.33 -5.88
CA THR A 216 -4.65 -15.75 -6.17
C THR A 216 -4.58 -15.34 -7.64
N LEU A 217 -4.23 -14.08 -7.90
CA LEU A 217 -3.98 -13.51 -9.22
C LEU A 217 -2.49 -13.17 -9.36
N LYS A 218 -1.94 -13.36 -10.56
CA LYS A 218 -0.55 -13.12 -10.94
C LYS A 218 -0.50 -12.52 -12.34
#